data_AF-A0A5S3VS40-F1
#
_entry.id   AF-A0A5S3VS40-F1
#
_cell.length_a   1.000
_cell.length_b   1.000
_cell.length_c   1.000
_cell.angle_alpha   90.00
_cell.angle_beta   90.00
_cell.angle_gamma   90.00
#
_symmetry.space_group_name_H-M   'P 1'
#
loop_
_entity.id
_entity.type
_entity.pdbx_description
1 polymer ?
#
loop_
_entity_poly.entity_id
_entity_poly.type
_entity_poly.pdbx_seq_one_letter_code
_entity_poly.pdbx_strand_id
1 'polypeptide(L)'
;IIVTVKRNDEIPLEMVKEYDKIVLSPGPGIPQEAGLLLPLIKEYAASKPILGVCLGHQAIGESFGAGLVNLNQVYHGVATPITHRDNSYLFKGLSKTLTVGRYHSWVVSD
;
A
#
# COMPACT_ATOMS: atom_id res chain seq x y z
N ILE A 1 -0.08 -18.65 -11.31
CA ILE A 1 0.57 -17.47 -10.69
C ILE A 1 1.35 -18.00 -9.49
N ILE A 2 2.66 -17.76 -9.43
CA ILE A 2 3.48 -18.14 -8.27
C ILE A 2 3.59 -16.92 -7.37
N VAL A 3 3.40 -17.10 -6.06
CA VAL A 3 3.49 -16.03 -5.07
C VAL A 3 4.61 -16.38 -4.09
N THR A 4 5.53 -15.44 -3.88
CA THR A 4 6.58 -15.54 -2.88
C THR A 4 6.39 -14.42 -1.86
N VAL A 5 6.36 -14.77 -0.58
CA VAL A 5 6.27 -13.80 0.51
C VAL A 5 7.66 -13.61 1.12
N LYS A 6 8.09 -12.35 1.23
CA LYS A 6 9.34 -11.95 1.85
C LYS A 6 9.07 -10.77 2.77
N ARG A 7 9.78 -10.72 3.91
CA ARG A 7 9.80 -9.50 4.72
C ARG A 7 10.61 -8.42 4.02
N ASN A 8 10.30 -7.16 4.31
CA ASN A 8 10.94 -5.99 3.71
C ASN A 8 12.42 -5.82 4.12
N ASP A 9 12.94 -6.66 5.01
CA ASP A 9 14.33 -6.69 5.49
C ASP A 9 15.05 -8.01 5.18
N GLU A 10 14.35 -9.00 4.60
CA GLU A 10 14.85 -10.34 4.31
C GLU A 10 14.99 -10.61 2.79
N ILE A 11 14.94 -9.57 1.96
CA ILE A 11 15.16 -9.64 0.52
C ILE A 11 16.09 -8.51 0.07
N PRO A 12 17.22 -8.82 -0.58
CA PRO A 12 18.05 -7.80 -1.21
C PRO A 12 17.25 -7.08 -2.30
N LEU A 13 17.40 -5.76 -2.38
CA LEU A 13 16.59 -4.91 -3.26
C LEU A 13 16.74 -5.31 -4.74
N GLU A 14 17.93 -5.70 -5.16
CA GLU A 14 18.26 -6.15 -6.50
C GLU A 14 17.56 -7.47 -6.88
N MET A 15 17.20 -8.31 -5.91
CA MET A 15 16.49 -9.57 -6.17
C MET A 15 15.02 -9.35 -6.52
N VAL A 16 14.48 -8.15 -6.23
CA VAL A 16 13.09 -7.80 -6.57
C VAL A 16 12.90 -7.69 -8.10
N LYS A 17 13.98 -7.48 -8.87
CA LYS A 17 13.94 -7.43 -10.34
C LYS A 17 13.39 -8.70 -10.99
N GLU A 18 13.56 -9.85 -10.33
CA GLU A 18 13.14 -11.18 -10.81
C GLU A 18 11.62 -11.38 -10.78
N TYR A 19 10.86 -10.49 -10.12
CA TYR A 19 9.41 -10.60 -10.00
C TYR A 19 8.66 -9.71 -10.98
N ASP A 20 7.55 -10.19 -11.54
CA ASP A 20 6.75 -9.42 -12.50
C ASP A 20 5.95 -8.28 -11.86
N LYS A 21 5.52 -8.47 -10.60
CA LYS A 21 4.61 -7.57 -9.88
C LYS A 21 4.95 -7.57 -8.39
N ILE A 22 4.63 -6.47 -7.72
CA ILE A 22 4.93 -6.26 -6.31
C ILE A 22 3.63 -5.99 -5.54
N VAL A 23 3.46 -6.67 -4.41
CA VAL A 23 2.38 -6.38 -3.45
C VAL A 23 3.01 -5.99 -2.12
N LEU A 24 2.72 -4.78 -1.65
CA LEU A 24 3.18 -4.26 -0.38
C LEU A 24 2.10 -4.48 0.67
N SER A 25 2.39 -5.38 1.62
CA SER A 25 1.45 -5.81 2.64
C SER A 25 1.13 -4.70 3.66
N PRO A 26 0.03 -4.85 4.43
CA PRO A 26 -0.18 -4.04 5.63
C PRO A 26 0.92 -4.30 6.68
N GLY A 27 1.09 -3.36 7.61
CA GLY A 27 2.02 -3.47 8.72
C GLY A 27 1.80 -2.35 9.75
N PRO A 28 2.44 -2.42 10.93
CA PRO A 28 2.40 -1.36 11.93
C PRO A 28 3.34 -0.20 11.56
N GLY A 29 3.18 0.94 12.24
CA GLY A 29 4.08 2.08 12.12
C GLY A 29 3.79 2.98 10.92
N ILE A 30 4.82 3.70 10.48
CA ILE A 30 4.80 4.62 9.33
C ILE A 30 5.87 4.23 8.29
N PRO A 31 5.73 4.61 7.01
CA PRO A 31 6.63 4.15 5.94
C PRO A 31 8.11 4.46 6.16
N GLN A 32 8.44 5.59 6.80
CA GLN A 32 9.82 5.97 7.10
C GLN A 32 10.56 4.96 7.98
N GLU A 33 9.80 4.23 8.80
CA GLU A 33 10.32 3.22 9.75
C GLU A 33 10.31 1.81 9.14
N ALA A 34 9.73 1.63 7.95
CA ALA A 34 9.43 0.34 7.34
C ALA A 34 10.57 -0.19 6.45
N GLY A 35 11.82 -0.08 6.90
CA GLY A 35 12.99 -0.71 6.27
C GLY A 35 13.14 -0.38 4.78
N LEU A 36 13.24 -1.40 3.92
CA LEU A 36 13.45 -1.22 2.47
C LEU A 36 12.20 -0.78 1.70
N LEU A 37 11.07 -0.50 2.36
CA LEU A 37 9.81 -0.22 1.68
C LEU A 37 9.89 1.01 0.77
N LEU A 38 10.41 2.15 1.27
CA LEU A 38 10.56 3.37 0.48
C LEU A 38 11.64 3.22 -0.63
N PRO A 39 12.85 2.69 -0.36
CA PRO A 39 13.81 2.39 -1.41
C PRO A 39 13.24 1.51 -2.54
N LEU A 40 12.48 0.47 -2.19
CA LEU A 40 11.88 -0.45 -3.15
C LEU A 40 10.88 0.22 -4.08
N ILE A 41 10.00 1.07 -3.54
CA ILE A 41 9.05 1.83 -4.35
C ILE A 41 9.81 2.77 -5.30
N LYS A 42 10.80 3.51 -4.79
CA LYS A 42 11.59 4.45 -5.60
C LYS A 42 12.29 3.77 -6.77
N GLU A 43 12.82 2.57 -6.56
CA GLU A 43 13.54 1.84 -7.61
C GLU A 43 12.61 1.20 -8.65
N TYR A 44 11.49 0.61 -8.22
CA TYR A 44 10.68 -0.25 -9.08
C TYR A 44 9.36 0.34 -9.57
N ALA A 45 8.85 1.44 -8.98
CA ALA A 45 7.53 1.97 -9.35
C ALA A 45 7.43 2.43 -10.80
N ALA A 46 8.55 2.83 -11.43
CA ALA A 46 8.57 3.22 -12.83
C ALA A 46 8.58 2.02 -13.80
N SER A 47 8.96 0.83 -13.34
CA SER A 47 9.22 -0.34 -14.21
C SER A 47 8.32 -1.54 -13.92
N LYS A 48 7.66 -1.60 -12.75
CA LYS A 48 6.84 -2.73 -12.33
C LYS A 48 5.50 -2.27 -11.74
N PRO A 49 4.40 -3.00 -11.98
CA PRO A 49 3.13 -2.76 -11.27
C PRO A 49 3.28 -3.03 -9.77
N ILE A 50 2.81 -2.08 -8.95
CA ILE A 50 2.83 -2.16 -7.48
C ILE A 50 1.41 -1.97 -6.94
N LEU A 51 1.00 -2.86 -6.03
CA LEU A 51 -0.22 -2.70 -5.23
C LEU A 51 0.15 -2.57 -3.75
N GLY A 52 -0.23 -1.46 -3.11
CA GLY A 52 -0.02 -1.25 -1.68
C GLY A 52 -1.31 -1.37 -0.88
N VAL A 53 -1.24 -2.03 0.27
CA VAL A 53 -2.36 -2.19 1.22
C VAL A 53 -1.95 -1.61 2.56
N CYS A 54 -2.79 -0.74 3.15
CA CYS A 54 -2.52 -0.06 4.44
C CYS A 54 -1.15 0.64 4.47
N LEU A 55 -0.18 0.17 5.25
CA LEU A 55 1.20 0.69 5.26
C LEU A 55 1.82 0.73 3.86
N GLY A 56 1.58 -0.29 3.03
CA GLY A 56 2.03 -0.29 1.64
C GLY A 56 1.41 0.84 0.80
N HIS A 57 0.14 1.19 1.05
CA HIS A 57 -0.51 2.32 0.38
C HIS A 57 0.06 3.67 0.86
N GLN A 58 0.28 3.80 2.17
CA GLN A 58 0.89 5.00 2.77
C GLN A 58 2.30 5.22 2.21
N ALA A 59 3.10 4.16 2.11
CA ALA A 59 4.45 4.21 1.58
C ALA A 59 4.50 4.62 0.10
N ILE A 60 3.51 4.19 -0.70
CA ILE A 60 3.37 4.66 -2.08
C ILE A 60 3.10 6.17 -2.08
N GLY A 61 2.10 6.64 -1.33
CA GLY A 61 1.78 8.07 -1.26
C GLY A 61 3.00 8.92 -0.90
N GLU A 62 3.68 8.54 0.18
CA GLU A 62 4.85 9.26 0.67
C GLU A 62 6.04 9.23 -0.32
N SER A 63 6.27 8.09 -0.99
CA SER A 63 7.32 7.98 -2.02
C SER A 63 7.11 8.95 -3.18
N PHE A 64 5.87 9.40 -3.40
CA PHE A 64 5.50 10.40 -4.40
C PHE A 64 5.18 11.78 -3.81
N GLY A 65 5.60 12.03 -2.56
CA GLY A 65 5.55 13.35 -1.93
C GLY A 65 4.25 13.68 -1.18
N ALA A 66 3.32 12.72 -1.02
CA ALA A 66 2.13 12.93 -0.21
C ALA A 66 2.47 12.98 1.29
N GLY A 67 1.66 13.70 2.06
CA GLY A 67 1.75 13.73 3.52
C GLY A 67 1.07 12.53 4.18
N LEU A 68 1.31 12.37 5.49
CA LEU A 68 0.56 11.45 6.35
C LEU A 68 -0.03 12.21 7.52
N VAL A 69 -1.32 11.98 7.80
CA VAL A 69 -2.01 12.54 8.96
C VAL A 69 -2.55 11.44 9.87
N ASN A 70 -2.42 11.66 11.17
CA ASN A 70 -2.95 10.76 12.18
C ASN A 70 -4.45 11.05 12.40
N LEU A 71 -5.27 10.02 12.41
CA LEU A 71 -6.71 10.12 12.62
C LEU A 71 -7.01 10.19 14.13
N ASN A 72 -7.77 11.21 14.54
CA ASN A 72 -8.28 11.32 15.91
C ASN A 72 -9.18 10.14 16.31
N GLN A 73 -9.84 9.50 15.34
CA GLN A 73 -10.64 8.29 15.54
C GLN A 73 -9.97 7.11 14.85
N VAL A 74 -9.48 6.16 15.65
CA VAL A 74 -8.81 4.96 15.16
C VAL A 74 -9.85 3.96 14.64
N TYR A 75 -9.66 3.49 13.41
CA TYR A 75 -10.48 2.42 12.83
C TYR A 75 -9.73 1.10 13.00
N HIS A 76 -10.11 0.29 14.00
CA HIS A 76 -9.61 -1.07 14.19
C HIS A 76 -10.75 -2.08 14.01
N GLY A 77 -10.78 -2.77 12.86
CA GLY A 77 -11.73 -3.85 12.58
C GLY A 77 -13.14 -3.36 12.25
N VAL A 78 -13.29 -2.07 11.93
CA VAL A 78 -14.59 -1.49 11.57
C VAL A 78 -14.83 -1.70 10.08
N ALA A 79 -15.95 -2.35 9.75
CA ALA A 79 -16.48 -2.40 8.40
C ALA A 79 -17.14 -1.05 8.08
N THR A 80 -16.57 -0.31 7.14
CA THR A 80 -17.10 1.01 6.75
C THR A 80 -17.44 1.02 5.26
N PRO A 81 -18.52 1.71 4.85
CA PRO A 81 -18.75 1.96 3.45
C PRO A 81 -17.69 2.91 2.90
N ILE A 82 -17.09 2.56 1.78
CA ILE A 82 -16.27 3.46 0.96
C ILE A 82 -16.91 3.60 -0.41
N THR A 83 -16.68 4.76 -1.04
CA THR A 83 -17.06 4.99 -2.43
C THR A 83 -15.78 5.17 -3.23
N HIS A 84 -15.52 4.26 -4.17
CA HIS A 84 -14.40 4.43 -5.07
C HIS A 84 -14.80 5.34 -6.24
N ARG A 85 -13.80 5.95 -6.88
CA ARG A 85 -14.01 6.67 -8.14
C ARG A 85 -13.90 5.67 -9.29
N ASP A 86 -14.73 5.83 -10.33
CA ASP A 86 -14.87 4.85 -11.43
C ASP A 86 -13.74 4.95 -12.49
N ASN A 87 -12.54 5.33 -12.08
CA ASN A 87 -11.45 5.69 -12.99
C ASN A 87 -10.24 4.73 -12.95
N SER A 88 -10.35 3.59 -12.25
CA SER A 88 -9.28 2.59 -12.18
C SER A 88 -9.75 1.20 -12.57
N TYR A 89 -8.93 0.49 -13.36
CA TYR A 89 -9.17 -0.91 -13.72
C TYR A 89 -9.18 -1.84 -12.50
N LEU A 90 -8.56 -1.43 -11.38
CA LEU A 90 -8.56 -2.19 -10.12
C LEU A 90 -9.98 -2.36 -9.54
N PHE A 91 -10.90 -1.45 -9.85
CA PHE A 91 -12.27 -1.48 -9.34
C PHE A 91 -13.28 -1.99 -10.39
N LYS A 92 -12.81 -2.49 -11.54
CA LYS A 92 -13.69 -2.97 -12.62
C LYS A 92 -14.55 -4.14 -12.13
N GLY A 93 -15.87 -4.00 -12.26
CA GLY A 93 -16.84 -5.02 -11.87
C GLY A 93 -17.21 -5.01 -10.38
N LEU A 94 -16.67 -4.08 -9.60
CA LEU A 94 -17.08 -3.85 -8.22
C LEU A 94 -18.22 -2.82 -8.15
N SER A 95 -19.07 -2.95 -7.12
CA SER A 95 -20.08 -1.94 -6.81
C SER A 95 -19.42 -0.62 -6.42
N LYS A 96 -20.00 0.50 -6.87
CA LYS A 96 -19.49 1.85 -6.56
C LYS A 96 -19.27 2.11 -5.07
N THR A 97 -20.17 1.58 -4.25
CA THR A 97 -20.04 1.59 -2.79
C THR A 97 -19.74 0.18 -2.32
N LEU A 98 -18.67 0.05 -1.52
CA LEU A 98 -18.17 -1.21 -0.99
C LEU A 98 -18.04 -1.12 0.52
N THR A 99 -18.39 -2.19 1.22
CA THR A 99 -18.06 -2.34 2.63
C THR A 99 -16.65 -2.92 2.74
N VAL A 100 -15.74 -2.17 3.36
CA VAL A 100 -14.33 -2.59 3.53
C VAL A 100 -13.92 -2.56 4.99
N GLY A 101 -13.03 -3.47 5.38
CA GLY A 101 -12.40 -3.46 6.70
C GLY A 101 -11.31 -2.39 6.76
N ARG A 102 -11.35 -1.52 7.77
CA ARG A 102 -10.30 -0.53 8.03
C ARG A 102 -9.51 -0.89 9.29
N TYR A 103 -8.20 -0.76 9.19
CA TYR A 103 -7.25 -1.10 10.25
C TYR A 103 -6.03 -0.16 10.22
N HIS A 104 -6.28 1.15 10.36
CA HIS A 104 -5.21 2.14 10.27
C HIS A 104 -5.52 3.40 11.10
N SER A 105 -4.46 3.95 11.72
CA SER A 105 -4.48 5.23 12.44
C SER A 105 -3.89 6.37 11.61
N TRP A 106 -3.19 6.06 10.52
CA TRP A 106 -2.62 7.03 9.60
C TRP A 106 -3.34 6.97 8.25
N VAL A 107 -3.49 8.12 7.60
CA VAL A 107 -4.01 8.23 6.23
C VAL A 107 -3.10 9.12 5.39
N VAL A 108 -3.08 8.85 4.09
CA VAL A 108 -2.46 9.72 3.10
C VAL A 108 -3.24 11.04 3.05
N SER A 109 -2.50 12.16 3.04
CA SER A 109 -3.04 13.51 2.86
C SER A 109 -2.40 14.18 1.65
N ASP A 110 -3.16 15.08 1.04
CA ASP A 110 -2.68 15.99 -0.02
C ASP A 110 -1.61 16.96 0.51
#